data_AF-A0A9P6RKK4-F1
#
_entry.id   AF-A0A9P6RKK4-F1
#
_cell.length_a   1.000
_cell.length_b   1.000
_cell.length_c   1.000
_cell.angle_alpha   90.00
_cell.angle_beta   90.00
_cell.angle_gamma   90.00
#
_symmetry.space_group_name_H-M   'P 1'
#
loop_
_entity.id
_entity.type
_entity.pdbx_description
1 polymer ?
#
loop_
_entity_poly.entity_id
_entity_poly.type
_entity_poly.pdbx_seq_one_letter_code
_entity_poly.pdbx_strand_id
1 'polypeptide(L)'
;MQGSETSVSCIGLEDSLLFPLRQGNSPIRLQEIELSGPFDPDMIPSLLPSLAFLTKLTLRLTGIHSLQMSMVLGSCDSLQDLFMSSDERMILPGPWVPPHFPPHHPGFLLRSLVLMNAQFQQRELESLLATTPRLKRLKIVNPIEGIFDNSGIGDVNHNPVLLVRSIKALSLNLEQCYFPHRFDTIASQTSLDICPTSPELVICLGHYSSFGNLSSLIPNPPNVVTTLEIVGRNNFYDGTSSKPLHQYLCSSPHLLHLKAPYVGFRVDHMDICGRVDHSSLLGTQRTATMKGMLASITTTALEYTPGIWACRDLKTLHLRILGPLDGCGYTEVRRAGCSRVVYGYISRVCPNLRDLYLASGDGYDSRLSGGCLGVQMSGGLCKLGRLQDLERLRIETRKAMPILPQDVEWIVEAGRTMEKKQERRRALAQWSTVVDMVQSAQDVHLKDKKDGLSWKGVEAWRMRRTLEHLGSLVDVRMAFEEMDGLEEEEKGKSPKEQGQQEQKFRMGEQTIMIEAQWDGKIYYHRMNEILDAFPTATGFEIDGDALDFLTKDNGDLCIPPIIGHFPNRIIDVVPGAPQGSSVKPRGPQAVMS
;
A
#
# COMPACT_ATOMS: atom_id res chain seq x y z
N MET A 1 26.38 -12.37 -22.85
CA MET A 1 25.19 -11.78 -22.22
C MET A 1 25.17 -12.27 -20.78
N GLN A 2 26.03 -11.68 -19.94
CA GLN A 2 25.72 -10.70 -18.88
C GLN A 2 24.67 -11.21 -17.90
N GLY A 3 25.17 -11.55 -16.70
CA GLY A 3 24.47 -12.32 -15.67
C GLY A 3 23.32 -11.57 -15.03
N SER A 4 22.20 -12.26 -14.90
CA SER A 4 21.05 -11.87 -14.10
C SER A 4 21.33 -12.10 -12.62
N GLU A 5 21.12 -11.07 -11.79
CA GLU A 5 21.07 -11.19 -10.33
C GLU A 5 19.85 -12.04 -9.95
N THR A 6 20.08 -13.19 -9.32
CA THR A 6 19.02 -14.08 -8.84
C THR A 6 18.70 -13.77 -7.38
N SER A 7 17.49 -13.27 -7.11
CA SER A 7 16.89 -13.20 -5.78
C SER A 7 15.98 -14.42 -5.58
N VAL A 8 16.14 -15.14 -4.47
CA VAL A 8 15.30 -16.29 -4.11
C VAL A 8 14.57 -15.98 -2.81
N SER A 9 13.24 -15.99 -2.85
CA SER A 9 12.37 -15.94 -1.66
C SER A 9 11.77 -17.33 -1.42
N CYS A 10 12.14 -17.98 -0.32
CA CYS A 10 11.55 -19.27 0.08
C CYS A 10 10.53 -19.03 1.19
N ILE A 11 9.27 -19.46 0.97
CA ILE A 11 8.21 -19.43 1.98
C ILE A 11 7.72 -20.86 2.16
N GLY A 12 7.89 -21.42 3.36
CA GLY A 12 7.39 -22.74 3.77
C GLY A 12 8.20 -23.92 3.20
N LEU A 13 9.22 -24.36 3.93
CA LEU A 13 9.92 -25.61 3.67
C LEU A 13 9.44 -26.67 4.67
N GLU A 14 8.38 -27.40 4.33
CA GLU A 14 8.11 -28.70 4.95
C GLU A 14 8.83 -29.79 4.12
N ASP A 15 9.94 -30.28 4.66
CA ASP A 15 10.69 -31.51 4.38
C ASP A 15 11.12 -31.91 2.95
N SER A 16 10.70 -31.23 1.87
CA SER A 16 10.78 -31.83 0.52
C SER A 16 11.73 -31.18 -0.50
N LEU A 17 12.50 -30.14 -0.15
CA LEU A 17 13.37 -29.43 -1.12
C LEU A 17 14.78 -29.13 -0.58
N LEU A 18 15.45 -30.12 0.01
CA LEU A 18 16.92 -30.14 -0.01
C LEU A 18 17.35 -30.56 -1.42
N PHE A 19 17.42 -29.60 -2.34
CA PHE A 19 18.05 -29.83 -3.64
C PHE A 19 19.50 -30.25 -3.41
N PRO A 20 19.94 -31.45 -3.83
CA PRO A 20 21.36 -31.74 -3.90
C PRO A 20 21.92 -30.83 -4.99
N LEU A 21 22.60 -29.75 -4.59
CA LEU A 21 23.42 -28.93 -5.47
C LEU A 21 24.47 -29.86 -6.10
N ARG A 22 24.18 -30.34 -7.32
CA ARG A 22 25.11 -31.18 -8.08
C ARG A 22 26.42 -30.42 -8.26
N GLN A 23 27.52 -31.00 -7.77
CA GLN A 23 28.87 -30.43 -7.71
C GLN A 23 29.54 -30.10 -9.08
N GLY A 24 28.78 -29.97 -10.18
CA GLY A 24 29.33 -29.86 -11.54
C GLY A 24 29.16 -28.51 -12.24
N ASN A 25 28.31 -27.61 -11.74
CA ASN A 25 28.05 -26.31 -12.37
C ASN A 25 28.53 -25.19 -11.45
N SER A 26 29.13 -24.15 -12.03
CA SER A 26 29.61 -22.95 -11.32
C SER A 26 28.66 -22.55 -10.19
N PRO A 27 29.16 -22.36 -8.94
CA PRO A 27 28.31 -22.10 -7.80
C PRO A 27 27.44 -20.87 -8.08
N ILE A 28 26.13 -21.04 -7.92
CA ILE A 28 25.17 -19.94 -8.04
C ILE A 28 25.59 -18.86 -7.05
N ARG A 29 25.89 -17.66 -7.56
CA ARG A 29 26.28 -16.51 -6.74
C ARG A 29 25.03 -15.86 -6.17
N LEU A 30 24.48 -16.48 -5.15
CA LEU A 30 23.31 -15.96 -4.46
C LEU A 30 23.70 -14.72 -3.64
N GLN A 31 23.19 -13.56 -4.04
CA GLN A 31 23.54 -12.26 -3.46
C GLN A 31 22.51 -11.77 -2.44
N GLU A 32 21.24 -12.11 -2.62
CA GLU A 32 20.15 -11.73 -1.73
C GLU A 32 19.33 -12.96 -1.34
N ILE A 33 19.06 -13.07 -0.04
CA ILE A 33 18.18 -14.10 0.52
C ILE A 33 17.17 -13.45 1.44
N GLU A 34 15.91 -13.81 1.26
CA GLU A 34 14.84 -13.55 2.21
C GLU A 34 14.22 -14.87 2.69
N LEU A 35 14.32 -15.12 3.99
CA LEU A 35 13.69 -16.24 4.67
C LEU A 35 12.60 -15.69 5.59
N SER A 36 11.37 -16.18 5.40
CA SER A 36 10.22 -15.76 6.23
C SER A 36 9.33 -16.93 6.60
N GLY A 37 8.85 -16.94 7.85
CA GLY A 37 7.88 -17.91 8.36
C GLY A 37 8.41 -18.72 9.56
N PRO A 38 7.73 -19.84 9.88
CA PRO A 38 8.16 -20.76 10.92
C PRO A 38 9.27 -21.64 10.35
N PHE A 39 10.52 -21.25 10.55
CA PHE A 39 11.65 -22.13 10.28
C PHE A 39 12.57 -22.17 11.48
N ASP A 40 13.24 -23.31 11.66
CA ASP A 40 14.17 -23.51 12.74
C ASP A 40 15.45 -22.70 12.47
N PRO A 41 15.80 -21.71 13.31
CA PRO A 41 17.01 -20.91 13.14
C PRO A 41 18.28 -21.76 13.21
N ASP A 42 18.24 -22.95 13.81
CA ASP A 42 19.36 -23.89 13.85
C ASP A 42 19.71 -24.45 12.46
N MET A 43 18.82 -24.29 11.47
CA MET A 43 19.13 -24.59 10.07
C MET A 43 20.03 -23.53 9.42
N ILE A 44 20.01 -22.27 9.88
CA ILE A 44 20.78 -21.18 9.26
C ILE A 44 22.28 -21.54 9.21
N PRO A 45 22.94 -21.97 10.31
CA PRO A 45 24.34 -22.38 10.28
C PRO A 45 24.69 -23.41 9.20
N SER A 46 23.78 -24.32 8.87
CA SER A 46 24.01 -25.32 7.82
C SER A 46 24.02 -24.73 6.40
N LEU A 47 23.29 -23.63 6.21
CA LEU A 47 23.20 -22.92 4.93
C LEU A 47 24.38 -21.95 4.76
N LEU A 48 24.82 -21.32 5.84
CA LEU A 48 25.80 -20.23 5.86
C LEU A 48 27.11 -20.51 5.05
N PRO A 49 27.74 -21.70 5.09
CA PRO A 49 28.93 -21.97 4.30
C PRO A 49 28.72 -21.85 2.78
N SER A 50 27.49 -22.01 2.31
CA SER A 50 27.12 -21.88 0.90
C SER A 50 26.83 -20.43 0.50
N LEU A 51 26.87 -19.49 1.44
CA LEU A 51 26.41 -18.11 1.31
C LEU A 51 27.55 -17.08 1.40
N ALA A 52 28.77 -17.48 1.05
CA ALA A 52 29.95 -16.60 1.11
C ALA A 52 29.82 -15.31 0.26
N PHE A 53 29.00 -15.35 -0.80
CA PHE A 53 28.74 -14.21 -1.69
C PHE A 53 27.51 -13.40 -1.30
N LEU A 54 26.84 -13.74 -0.20
CA LEU A 54 25.61 -13.10 0.21
C LEU A 54 25.91 -11.65 0.63
N THR A 55 25.26 -10.72 -0.05
CA THR A 55 25.34 -9.28 0.24
C THR A 55 24.16 -8.80 1.08
N LYS A 56 23.03 -9.51 1.04
CA LYS A 56 21.82 -9.15 1.77
C LYS A 56 21.12 -10.36 2.36
N LEU A 57 20.89 -10.32 3.66
CA LEU A 57 20.17 -11.34 4.40
C LEU A 57 18.97 -10.72 5.11
N THR A 58 17.78 -11.21 4.81
CA THR A 58 16.52 -10.83 5.45
C THR A 58 15.92 -12.04 6.17
N LEU A 59 15.88 -12.01 7.49
CA LEU A 59 15.27 -13.04 8.33
C LEU A 59 13.99 -12.52 8.98
N ARG A 60 12.86 -13.18 8.71
CA ARG A 60 11.54 -12.85 9.29
C ARG A 60 10.97 -14.09 9.98
N LEU A 61 11.35 -14.27 11.23
CA LEU A 61 11.01 -15.45 12.01
C LEU A 61 9.64 -15.30 12.69
N THR A 62 8.96 -16.41 12.93
CA THR A 62 7.72 -16.45 13.73
C THR A 62 7.93 -17.22 15.03
N GLY A 63 7.68 -16.62 16.19
CA GLY A 63 7.89 -17.21 17.51
C GLY A 63 9.18 -16.76 18.20
N ILE A 64 9.56 -17.47 19.27
CA ILE A 64 10.77 -17.18 20.04
C ILE A 64 11.95 -17.94 19.45
N HIS A 65 12.97 -17.21 19.01
CA HIS A 65 14.15 -17.78 18.34
C HIS A 65 15.44 -17.33 18.97
N SER A 66 16.49 -18.14 18.90
CA SER A 66 17.85 -17.78 19.30
C SER A 66 18.77 -17.91 18.08
N LEU A 67 19.56 -16.88 17.78
CA LEU A 67 20.47 -16.88 16.64
C LEU A 67 21.83 -16.27 17.00
N GLN A 68 22.89 -17.06 16.88
CA GLN A 68 24.26 -16.60 17.13
C GLN A 68 24.72 -15.67 16.00
N MET A 69 24.81 -14.37 16.30
CA MET A 69 25.23 -13.34 15.34
C MET A 69 26.62 -13.57 14.76
N SER A 70 27.55 -14.08 15.58
CA SER A 70 28.92 -14.38 15.16
C SER A 70 28.98 -15.44 14.07
N MET A 71 28.05 -16.40 14.06
CA MET A 71 27.98 -17.40 12.99
C MET A 71 27.58 -16.74 11.66
N VAL A 72 26.54 -15.90 11.68
CA VAL A 72 26.05 -15.19 10.48
C VAL A 72 27.14 -14.26 9.92
N LEU A 73 27.70 -13.40 10.77
CA LEU A 73 28.72 -12.44 10.36
C LEU A 73 30.04 -13.09 9.97
N GLY A 74 30.43 -14.18 10.63
CA GLY A 74 31.67 -14.92 10.33
C GLY A 74 31.59 -15.83 9.11
N SER A 75 30.40 -16.13 8.60
CA SER A 75 30.22 -16.97 7.40
C SER A 75 29.92 -16.18 6.14
N CYS A 76 29.49 -14.92 6.30
CA CYS A 76 29.08 -14.04 5.19
C CYS A 76 29.96 -12.79 5.15
N ASP A 77 31.22 -12.93 4.75
CA ASP A 77 32.20 -11.82 4.68
C ASP A 77 31.75 -10.68 3.75
N SER A 78 30.90 -11.00 2.76
CA SER A 78 30.36 -10.05 1.77
C SER A 78 29.09 -9.33 2.24
N LEU A 79 28.60 -9.60 3.45
CA LEU A 79 27.30 -9.12 3.91
C LEU A 79 27.29 -7.59 4.11
N GLN A 80 26.41 -6.92 3.38
CA GLN A 80 26.20 -5.47 3.42
C GLN A 80 24.90 -5.10 4.12
N ASP A 81 23.84 -5.90 3.93
CA ASP A 81 22.52 -5.61 4.48
C ASP A 81 22.03 -6.79 5.34
N LEU A 82 21.88 -6.56 6.64
CA LEU A 82 21.32 -7.53 7.57
C LEU A 82 20.02 -6.99 8.16
N PHE A 83 18.92 -7.63 7.79
CA PHE A 83 17.60 -7.40 8.40
C PHE A 83 17.20 -8.65 9.17
N MET A 84 16.84 -8.49 10.43
CA MET A 84 16.33 -9.58 11.24
C MET A 84 15.14 -9.11 12.07
N SER A 85 14.06 -9.87 12.01
CA SER A 85 12.85 -9.62 12.77
C SER A 85 12.24 -10.93 13.26
N SER A 86 11.67 -10.92 14.46
CA SER A 86 10.69 -11.92 14.88
C SER A 86 9.35 -11.23 15.14
N ASP A 87 8.21 -11.88 14.91
CA ASP A 87 6.91 -11.38 15.35
C ASP A 87 6.77 -11.40 16.89
N GLU A 88 7.46 -12.30 17.58
CA GLU A 88 7.50 -12.43 19.03
C GLU A 88 8.79 -11.90 19.64
N ARG A 89 9.87 -12.68 19.59
CA ARG A 89 11.15 -12.39 20.24
C ARG A 89 12.29 -13.08 19.52
N MET A 90 13.34 -12.34 19.20
CA MET A 90 14.57 -12.90 18.66
C MET A 90 15.74 -12.63 19.62
N ILE A 91 16.29 -13.69 20.18
CA ILE A 91 17.42 -13.66 21.09
C ILE A 91 18.71 -13.70 20.28
N LEU A 92 19.57 -12.69 20.46
CA LEU A 92 20.85 -12.57 19.77
C LEU A 92 21.98 -12.62 20.80
N PRO A 93 22.38 -13.83 21.27
CA PRO A 93 23.43 -13.99 22.27
C PRO A 93 24.78 -13.49 21.74
N GLY A 94 25.60 -13.01 22.68
CA GLY A 94 27.00 -12.63 22.42
C GLY A 94 27.96 -13.81 22.58
N PRO A 95 29.21 -13.69 22.09
CA PRO A 95 29.74 -12.52 21.41
C PRO A 95 29.29 -12.41 19.94
N TRP A 96 29.02 -11.19 19.47
CA TRP A 96 28.63 -10.95 18.06
C TRP A 96 29.84 -10.89 17.12
N VAL A 97 30.95 -10.33 17.59
CA VAL A 97 32.22 -10.31 16.87
C VAL A 97 33.02 -11.55 17.28
N PRO A 98 33.41 -12.44 16.34
CA PRO A 98 34.22 -13.60 16.68
C PRO A 98 35.53 -13.19 17.37
N PRO A 99 35.99 -13.88 18.43
CA PRO A 99 37.22 -13.52 19.15
C PRO A 99 38.48 -13.62 18.29
N HIS A 100 38.40 -14.34 17.17
CA HIS A 100 39.50 -14.51 16.22
C HIS A 100 39.64 -13.34 15.23
N PHE A 101 38.75 -12.34 15.27
CA PHE A 101 38.90 -11.17 14.42
C PHE A 101 40.17 -10.40 14.82
N PRO A 102 41.20 -10.38 13.95
CA PRO A 102 42.43 -9.70 14.28
C PRO A 102 42.17 -8.20 14.47
N PRO A 103 42.90 -7.50 15.36
CA PRO A 103 42.73 -6.08 15.60
C PRO A 103 42.96 -5.20 14.35
N HIS A 104 43.54 -5.77 13.28
CA HIS A 104 43.77 -5.13 11.99
C HIS A 104 42.82 -5.59 10.88
N HIS A 105 41.76 -6.33 11.19
CA HIS A 105 40.77 -6.70 10.17
C HIS A 105 40.16 -5.42 9.57
N PRO A 106 39.91 -5.35 8.24
CA PRO A 106 39.29 -4.19 7.59
C PRO A 106 37.84 -3.88 8.03
N GLY A 107 37.37 -4.50 9.12
CA GLY A 107 35.98 -4.48 9.56
C GLY A 107 35.06 -5.34 8.69
N PHE A 108 33.81 -5.46 9.10
CA PHE A 108 32.76 -6.05 8.27
C PHE A 108 32.32 -5.06 7.19
N LEU A 109 31.84 -5.59 6.05
CA LEU A 109 31.31 -4.79 4.94
C LEU A 109 29.88 -4.26 5.17
N LEU A 110 29.34 -4.47 6.37
CA LEU A 110 27.98 -4.13 6.74
C LEU A 110 27.71 -2.62 6.57
N ARG A 111 26.68 -2.31 5.78
CA ARG A 111 26.16 -0.98 5.50
C ARG A 111 24.80 -0.73 6.14
N SER A 112 24.00 -1.78 6.34
CA SER A 112 22.69 -1.71 6.96
C SER A 112 22.51 -2.80 8.01
N LEU A 113 22.14 -2.41 9.22
CA LEU A 113 21.74 -3.30 10.29
C LEU A 113 20.35 -2.90 10.78
N VAL A 114 19.38 -3.80 10.62
CA VAL A 114 18.00 -3.62 11.09
C VAL A 114 17.62 -4.78 11.99
N LEU A 115 17.42 -4.50 13.28
CA LEU A 115 16.99 -5.47 14.28
C LEU A 115 15.60 -5.12 14.78
N MET A 116 14.65 -6.03 14.66
CA MET A 116 13.27 -5.83 15.13
C MET A 116 12.87 -6.90 16.13
N ASN A 117 12.29 -6.51 17.26
CA ASN A 117 11.89 -7.41 18.35
C ASN A 117 13.06 -8.29 18.82
N ALA A 118 14.26 -7.70 18.85
CA ALA A 118 15.48 -8.38 19.22
C ALA A 118 15.82 -8.15 20.70
N GLN A 119 16.28 -9.20 21.38
CA GLN A 119 16.84 -9.17 22.72
C GLN A 119 18.35 -9.41 22.62
N PHE A 120 19.14 -8.42 23.02
CA PHE A 120 20.60 -8.48 22.96
C PHE A 120 21.25 -7.56 24.00
N GLN A 121 22.50 -7.81 24.34
CA GLN A 121 23.24 -6.91 25.24
C GLN A 121 23.78 -5.71 24.44
N GLN A 122 23.58 -4.49 24.94
CA GLN A 122 24.04 -3.27 24.26
C GLN A 122 25.55 -3.29 23.93
N ARG A 123 26.38 -3.86 24.80
CA ARG A 123 27.84 -3.96 24.58
C ARG A 123 28.20 -4.74 23.31
N GLU A 124 27.39 -5.73 22.94
CA GLU A 124 27.64 -6.57 21.76
C GLU A 124 27.32 -5.79 20.48
N LEU A 125 26.26 -4.97 20.52
CA LEU A 125 25.98 -4.01 19.46
C LEU A 125 27.11 -3.00 19.34
N GLU A 126 27.55 -2.37 20.44
CA GLU A 126 28.64 -1.39 20.43
C GLU A 126 29.96 -1.99 19.90
N SER A 127 30.27 -3.25 20.25
CA SER A 127 31.42 -3.99 19.70
C SER A 127 31.30 -4.21 18.18
N LEU A 128 30.10 -4.57 17.70
CA LEU A 128 29.84 -4.69 16.27
C LEU A 128 29.96 -3.33 15.55
N LEU A 129 29.46 -2.25 16.16
CA LEU A 129 29.59 -0.89 15.60
C LEU A 129 31.06 -0.47 15.45
N ALA A 130 31.91 -0.81 16.43
CA ALA A 130 33.35 -0.53 16.36
C ALA A 130 34.06 -1.28 15.21
N THR A 131 33.48 -2.40 14.74
CA THR A 131 34.02 -3.21 13.64
C THR A 131 33.31 -2.99 12.29
N THR A 132 32.35 -2.06 12.22
CA THR A 132 31.55 -1.76 11.02
C THR A 132 31.64 -0.28 10.61
N PRO A 133 32.82 0.24 10.26
CA PRO A 133 32.99 1.67 9.93
C PRO A 133 32.23 2.12 8.67
N ARG A 134 31.72 1.17 7.87
CA ARG A 134 30.94 1.42 6.65
C ARG A 134 29.43 1.46 6.88
N LEU A 135 29.00 1.31 8.14
CA LEU A 135 27.58 1.32 8.47
C LEU A 135 26.96 2.68 8.14
N LYS A 136 25.91 2.67 7.33
CA LYS A 136 25.12 3.83 6.90
C LYS A 136 23.73 3.82 7.51
N ARG A 137 23.16 2.63 7.74
CA ARG A 137 21.82 2.46 8.28
C ARG A 137 21.87 1.59 9.53
N LEU A 138 21.35 2.11 10.62
CA LEU A 138 21.21 1.40 11.88
C LEU A 138 19.80 1.61 12.41
N LYS A 139 19.00 0.55 12.46
CA LYS A 139 17.63 0.59 12.98
C LYS A 139 17.46 -0.51 14.01
N ILE A 140 17.21 -0.12 15.26
CA ILE A 140 16.75 -1.03 16.30
C ILE A 140 15.30 -0.71 16.54
N VAL A 141 14.41 -1.68 16.42
CA VAL A 141 12.96 -1.49 16.57
C VAL A 141 12.47 -2.43 17.67
N ASN A 142 11.83 -1.84 18.68
CA ASN A 142 11.31 -2.56 19.84
C ASN A 142 12.33 -3.57 20.44
N PRO A 143 13.48 -3.11 20.95
CA PRO A 143 14.41 -3.94 21.68
C PRO A 143 13.70 -4.50 22.90
N ILE A 144 13.83 -5.80 23.08
CA ILE A 144 13.22 -6.50 24.21
C ILE A 144 14.18 -6.39 25.38
N GLU A 145 13.71 -5.77 26.47
CA GLU A 145 14.42 -5.71 27.76
C GLU A 145 13.86 -6.80 28.67
N GLY A 146 14.67 -7.25 29.62
CA GLY A 146 14.29 -8.24 30.61
C GLY A 146 15.37 -9.26 30.90
N ILE A 147 15.17 -9.98 32.00
CA ILE A 147 16.06 -11.05 32.47
C ILE A 147 15.90 -12.26 31.55
N PHE A 148 17.03 -12.87 31.21
CA PHE A 148 17.02 -14.17 30.57
C PHE A 148 16.83 -15.24 31.63
N ASP A 149 15.63 -15.81 31.69
CA ASP A 149 15.33 -16.75 32.76
C ASP A 149 16.16 -18.05 32.71
N ASN A 150 16.96 -18.32 31.66
CA ASN A 150 17.84 -19.51 31.61
C ASN A 150 19.12 -19.40 30.75
N SER A 151 19.46 -18.26 30.14
CA SER A 151 20.56 -18.21 29.14
C SER A 151 21.89 -17.61 29.64
N GLY A 152 21.99 -17.20 30.90
CA GLY A 152 23.21 -16.61 31.47
C GLY A 152 23.53 -15.20 30.95
N ILE A 153 22.64 -14.59 30.18
CA ILE A 153 22.76 -13.19 29.78
C ILE A 153 22.21 -12.33 30.92
N GLY A 154 23.06 -11.46 31.47
CA GLY A 154 22.69 -10.52 32.53
C GLY A 154 21.57 -9.56 32.11
N ASP A 155 21.14 -8.72 33.07
CA ASP A 155 20.06 -7.75 32.88
C ASP A 155 20.25 -6.91 31.61
N VAL A 156 19.31 -7.02 30.66
CA VAL A 156 19.34 -6.33 29.37
C VAL A 156 18.64 -4.99 29.51
N ASN A 157 19.38 -4.00 30.00
CA ASN A 157 18.95 -2.61 30.00
C ASN A 157 19.63 -1.86 28.86
N HIS A 158 18.84 -1.36 27.91
CA HIS A 158 19.33 -0.53 26.83
C HIS A 158 19.35 0.93 27.29
N ASN A 159 20.52 1.56 27.24
CA ASN A 159 20.69 2.98 27.49
C ASN A 159 20.96 3.71 26.16
N PRO A 160 19.93 4.34 25.55
CA PRO A 160 20.08 5.00 24.26
C PRO A 160 21.05 6.17 24.31
N VAL A 161 21.17 6.88 25.43
CA VAL A 161 22.13 8.00 25.58
C VAL A 161 23.57 7.50 25.45
N LEU A 162 23.89 6.36 26.07
CA LEU A 162 25.20 5.74 25.95
C LEU A 162 25.44 5.26 24.52
N LEU A 163 24.44 4.66 23.87
CA LEU A 163 24.57 4.18 22.50
C LEU A 163 24.82 5.33 21.51
N VAL A 164 24.10 6.45 21.65
CA VAL A 164 24.35 7.66 20.86
C VAL A 164 25.75 8.20 21.08
N ARG A 165 26.23 8.22 22.34
CA ARG A 165 27.62 8.61 22.65
C ARG A 165 28.62 7.68 21.97
N SER A 166 28.39 6.36 22.00
CA SER A 166 29.24 5.37 21.34
C SER A 166 29.29 5.58 19.82
N ILE A 167 28.15 5.81 19.17
CA ILE A 167 28.06 6.09 17.73
C ILE A 167 28.84 7.37 17.37
N LYS A 168 28.66 8.44 18.15
CA LYS A 168 29.38 9.70 17.94
C LYS A 168 30.90 9.53 18.15
N ALA A 169 31.31 8.75 19.16
CA ALA A 169 32.72 8.46 19.42
C ALA A 169 33.38 7.67 18.27
N LEU A 170 32.64 6.76 17.64
CA LEU A 170 33.08 5.99 16.48
C LEU A 170 33.07 6.80 15.16
N SER A 171 32.51 8.01 15.16
CA SER A 171 32.39 8.86 13.97
C SER A 171 31.72 8.16 12.78
N LEU A 172 30.70 7.32 13.06
CA LEU A 172 29.97 6.62 12.00
C LEU A 172 29.16 7.61 11.16
N ASN A 173 29.30 7.54 9.84
CA ASN A 173 28.55 8.37 8.89
C ASN A 173 27.18 7.74 8.60
N LEU A 174 26.30 7.71 9.61
CA LEU A 174 24.96 7.16 9.49
C LEU A 174 24.08 8.11 8.66
N GLU A 175 23.56 7.60 7.55
CA GLU A 175 22.51 8.22 6.75
C GLU A 175 21.14 8.03 7.43
N GLN A 176 20.97 6.92 8.14
CA GLN A 176 19.76 6.58 8.88
C GLN A 176 20.11 5.95 10.21
N CYS A 177 19.59 6.53 11.28
CA CYS A 177 19.82 6.05 12.63
C CYS A 177 18.50 6.07 13.40
N TYR A 178 18.10 4.92 13.92
CA TYR A 178 16.84 4.76 14.63
C TYR A 178 17.01 3.83 15.83
N PHE A 179 16.60 4.33 17.00
CA PHE A 179 16.46 3.56 18.24
C PHE A 179 15.20 4.01 18.96
N PRO A 180 14.41 3.09 19.52
CA PRO A 180 13.22 3.46 20.25
C PRO A 180 13.61 3.92 21.64
N HIS A 181 12.99 5.00 22.09
CA HIS A 181 13.10 5.41 23.47
C HIS A 181 11.81 5.01 24.19
N ARG A 182 11.95 4.32 25.33
CA ARG A 182 10.79 3.71 25.99
C ARG A 182 9.79 4.74 26.50
N PHE A 183 10.17 5.99 26.81
CA PHE A 183 9.26 6.89 27.54
C PHE A 183 9.40 8.41 27.34
N ASP A 184 10.10 8.95 26.33
CA ASP A 184 10.29 10.42 26.30
C ASP A 184 10.32 11.11 24.94
N THR A 185 9.73 12.32 24.92
CA THR A 185 9.75 13.31 23.81
C THR A 185 11.16 13.76 23.43
N ILE A 186 12.16 13.50 24.28
CA ILE A 186 13.57 13.83 24.07
C ILE A 186 14.18 13.00 22.92
N ALA A 187 13.59 11.84 22.59
CA ALA A 187 14.14 10.90 21.61
C ALA A 187 14.06 11.36 20.15
N SER A 188 12.99 12.07 19.78
CA SER A 188 12.87 12.65 18.44
C SER A 188 13.92 13.74 18.20
N GLN A 189 14.40 14.41 19.26
CA GLN A 189 15.55 15.32 19.15
C GLN A 189 16.85 14.55 18.97
N THR A 190 17.00 13.39 19.61
CA THR A 190 18.27 12.64 19.57
C THR A 190 18.52 11.97 18.20
N SER A 191 17.47 11.56 17.47
CA SER A 191 17.63 11.09 16.09
C SER A 191 17.99 12.23 15.13
N LEU A 192 17.38 13.41 15.33
CA LEU A 192 17.74 14.64 14.59
C LEU A 192 19.19 15.07 14.86
N ASP A 193 19.71 14.83 16.07
CA ASP A 193 21.10 15.12 16.41
C ASP A 193 22.13 14.22 15.70
N ILE A 194 21.72 13.02 15.26
CA ILE A 194 22.60 12.08 14.54
C ILE A 194 22.46 12.27 13.03
N CYS A 195 21.22 12.46 12.54
CA CYS A 195 20.90 12.55 11.11
C CYS A 195 19.98 13.77 10.82
N PRO A 196 20.46 15.02 10.92
CA PRO A 196 19.62 16.22 10.84
C PRO A 196 18.99 16.48 9.46
N THR A 197 19.52 15.88 8.40
CA THR A 197 19.13 16.16 7.01
C THR A 197 18.29 15.05 6.37
N SER A 198 17.81 14.07 7.13
CA SER A 198 17.04 12.95 6.56
C SER A 198 15.65 13.43 6.11
N PRO A 199 15.27 13.28 4.82
CA PRO A 199 13.89 13.49 4.37
C PRO A 199 12.96 12.34 4.82
N GLU A 200 13.53 11.29 5.42
CA GLU A 200 12.79 10.16 5.96
C GLU A 200 12.40 10.40 7.42
N LEU A 201 11.10 10.34 7.67
CA LEU A 201 10.52 10.36 9.01
C LEU A 201 10.24 8.92 9.44
N VAL A 202 10.96 8.44 10.47
CA VAL A 202 10.70 7.14 11.09
C VAL A 202 9.95 7.36 12.41
N ILE A 203 8.70 6.92 12.48
CA ILE A 203 7.86 6.97 13.68
C ILE A 203 7.81 5.57 14.28
N CYS A 204 8.02 5.46 15.59
CA CYS A 204 7.82 4.20 16.28
C CYS A 204 6.64 4.25 17.24
N LEU A 205 5.87 3.19 17.16
CA LEU A 205 4.74 2.96 18.01
C LEU A 205 5.23 2.05 19.13
N GLY A 206 5.45 2.62 20.31
CA GLY A 206 5.78 1.87 21.50
C GLY A 206 4.59 1.04 21.98
N HIS A 207 4.85 0.08 22.88
CA HIS A 207 3.84 -0.83 23.45
C HIS A 207 2.67 -0.13 24.18
N TYR A 208 2.80 1.15 24.52
CA TYR A 208 1.87 1.85 25.42
C TYR A 208 1.38 3.21 24.91
N SER A 209 1.90 3.72 23.80
CA SER A 209 1.43 4.98 23.23
C SER A 209 0.21 4.72 22.37
N SER A 210 -0.97 5.16 22.82
CA SER A 210 -2.14 5.19 21.95
C SER A 210 -1.81 6.03 20.70
N PHE A 211 -2.21 5.54 19.53
CA PHE A 211 -2.01 6.21 18.24
C PHE A 211 -2.67 7.59 18.14
N GLY A 212 -3.45 7.99 19.16
CA GLY A 212 -4.02 9.33 19.26
C GLY A 212 -2.98 10.44 19.20
N ASN A 213 -1.72 10.14 19.49
CA ASN A 213 -0.61 11.08 19.32
C ASN A 213 -0.02 11.11 17.90
N LEU A 214 -0.47 10.31 16.92
CA LEU A 214 0.09 10.44 15.57
C LEU A 214 -0.17 11.84 14.99
N SER A 215 -1.34 12.41 15.29
CA SER A 215 -1.68 13.79 14.92
C SER A 215 -0.80 14.85 15.61
N SER A 216 -0.20 14.53 16.77
CA SER A 216 0.75 15.40 17.46
C SER A 216 2.22 15.11 17.10
N LEU A 217 2.55 13.88 16.73
CA LEU A 217 3.86 13.43 16.25
C LEU A 217 4.12 13.78 14.79
N ILE A 218 3.05 14.01 14.04
CA ILE A 218 3.07 14.57 12.69
C ILE A 218 2.52 16.00 12.79
N PRO A 219 3.24 16.94 13.43
CA PRO A 219 2.76 18.31 13.60
C PRO A 219 2.72 18.96 12.23
N ASN A 220 1.52 19.06 11.59
CA ASN A 220 1.29 19.66 10.26
C ASN A 220 2.59 19.84 9.48
N PRO A 221 3.30 18.74 9.14
CA PRO A 221 4.67 18.88 8.70
C PRO A 221 4.61 19.74 7.45
N PRO A 222 5.52 20.72 7.30
CA PRO A 222 5.66 21.37 6.01
C PRO A 222 5.79 20.23 4.99
N ASN A 223 5.00 20.32 3.92
CA ASN A 223 4.79 19.40 2.80
C ASN A 223 6.09 18.84 2.15
N VAL A 224 6.96 18.21 2.94
CA VAL A 224 8.37 17.92 2.65
C VAL A 224 8.70 16.46 2.98
N VAL A 225 7.91 15.78 3.81
CA VAL A 225 8.12 14.36 4.14
C VAL A 225 7.80 13.50 2.92
N THR A 226 8.84 13.04 2.22
CA THR A 226 8.70 12.12 1.08
C THR A 226 8.66 10.67 1.51
N THR A 227 9.22 10.34 2.68
CA THR A 227 9.25 8.96 3.20
C THR A 227 8.76 8.94 4.64
N LEU A 228 7.68 8.20 4.89
CA LEU A 228 7.17 7.90 6.21
C LEU A 228 7.31 6.40 6.48
N GLU A 229 8.13 6.04 7.45
CA GLU A 229 8.24 4.68 7.94
C GLU A 229 7.67 4.60 9.36
N ILE A 230 6.64 3.77 9.55
CA ILE A 230 6.04 3.53 10.85
C ILE A 230 6.42 2.14 11.32
N VAL A 231 7.28 2.10 12.31
CA VAL A 231 7.82 0.88 12.92
C VAL A 231 7.20 0.65 14.30
N GLY A 232 7.34 -0.56 14.83
CA GLY A 232 6.87 -0.90 16.17
C GLY A 232 5.83 -2.01 16.17
N ARG A 233 5.60 -2.55 17.37
CA ARG A 233 4.67 -3.66 17.58
C ARG A 233 3.36 -3.11 18.08
N ASN A 234 2.49 -2.74 17.14
CA ASN A 234 1.09 -2.52 17.49
C ASN A 234 0.40 -3.88 17.65
N ASN A 235 0.36 -4.35 18.89
CA ASN A 235 -0.67 -5.31 19.30
C ASN A 235 -2.07 -4.67 19.32
N PHE A 236 -2.16 -3.36 19.03
CA PHE A 236 -3.41 -2.63 18.86
C PHE A 236 -4.10 -3.06 17.57
N TYR A 237 -4.80 -4.19 17.65
CA TYR A 237 -5.87 -4.58 16.75
C TYR A 237 -7.10 -3.66 16.87
N ASP A 238 -7.03 -2.60 17.70
CA ASP A 238 -8.16 -1.72 18.02
C ASP A 238 -8.60 -0.85 16.82
N GLY A 239 -7.86 -0.86 15.72
CA GLY A 239 -8.16 -0.06 14.53
C GLY A 239 -8.10 1.45 14.77
N THR A 240 -7.80 1.93 15.98
CA THR A 240 -7.75 3.36 16.33
C THR A 240 -6.61 4.05 15.59
N SER A 241 -5.53 3.29 15.34
CA SER A 241 -4.38 3.69 14.54
C SER A 241 -4.67 4.05 13.09
N SER A 242 -5.73 3.47 12.52
CA SER A 242 -6.03 3.63 11.11
C SER A 242 -6.49 5.05 10.76
N LYS A 243 -7.20 5.73 11.67
CA LYS A 243 -7.80 7.05 11.39
C LYS A 243 -6.75 8.14 11.23
N PRO A 244 -5.77 8.31 12.15
CA PRO A 244 -4.72 9.31 11.97
C PRO A 244 -3.86 9.05 10.73
N LEU A 245 -3.51 7.79 10.46
CA LEU A 245 -2.76 7.44 9.24
C LEU A 245 -3.59 7.73 7.99
N HIS A 246 -4.88 7.40 7.97
CA HIS A 246 -5.76 7.73 6.85
C HIS A 246 -5.84 9.24 6.61
N GLN A 247 -6.06 10.03 7.66
CA GLN A 247 -6.09 11.50 7.57
C GLN A 247 -4.79 12.05 7.00
N TYR A 248 -3.64 11.55 7.47
CA TYR A 248 -2.34 11.93 6.95
C TYR A 248 -2.19 11.61 5.45
N LEU A 249 -2.57 10.41 5.00
CA LEU A 249 -2.48 10.04 3.57
C LEU A 249 -3.41 10.89 2.70
N CYS A 250 -4.58 11.28 3.21
CA CYS A 250 -5.51 12.20 2.56
C CYS A 250 -4.99 13.65 2.50
N SER A 251 -3.99 14.03 3.30
CA SER A 251 -3.46 15.40 3.36
C SER A 251 -2.00 15.54 2.88
N SER A 252 -1.34 14.46 2.46
CA SER A 252 0.11 14.45 2.19
C SER A 252 0.44 14.19 0.71
N PRO A 253 0.26 15.16 -0.20
CA PRO A 253 0.45 14.94 -1.63
C PRO A 253 1.90 14.59 -2.03
N HIS A 254 2.88 15.00 -1.24
CA HIS A 254 4.31 14.80 -1.54
C HIS A 254 4.88 13.48 -1.00
N LEU A 255 4.06 12.67 -0.31
CA LEU A 255 4.53 11.39 0.21
C LEU A 255 4.79 10.42 -0.96
N LEU A 256 6.04 9.98 -1.09
CA LEU A 256 6.49 9.05 -2.11
C LEU A 256 6.65 7.62 -1.57
N HIS A 257 6.93 7.47 -0.28
CA HIS A 257 7.18 6.16 0.33
C HIS A 257 6.47 6.06 1.67
N LEU A 258 5.52 5.12 1.78
CA LEU A 258 4.89 4.73 3.03
C LEU A 258 5.32 3.31 3.39
N LYS A 259 5.99 3.15 4.53
CA LYS A 259 6.40 1.85 5.06
C LYS A 259 5.81 1.62 6.45
N ALA A 260 4.64 1.03 6.52
CA ALA A 260 3.95 0.74 7.78
C ALA A 260 3.42 -0.72 7.83
N PRO A 261 4.28 -1.73 7.64
CA PRO A 261 3.87 -3.14 7.50
C PRO A 261 3.27 -3.75 8.78
N TYR A 262 3.41 -3.07 9.91
CA TYR A 262 2.87 -3.50 11.21
C TYR A 262 1.69 -2.63 11.68
N VAL A 263 1.35 -1.57 10.94
CA VAL A 263 0.23 -0.69 11.26
C VAL A 263 -1.01 -1.19 10.56
N GLY A 264 -2.02 -1.55 11.36
CA GLY A 264 -3.31 -1.95 10.85
C GLY A 264 -4.07 -0.80 10.20
N PHE A 265 -4.24 -0.87 8.88
CA PHE A 265 -5.03 0.04 8.08
C PHE A 265 -6.37 -0.59 7.72
N ARG A 266 -7.48 0.03 8.12
CA ARG A 266 -8.82 -0.53 7.91
C ARG A 266 -9.26 -0.39 6.46
N VAL A 267 -9.88 -1.44 5.93
CA VAL A 267 -10.52 -1.40 4.61
C VAL A 267 -11.65 -0.37 4.53
N ASP A 268 -12.30 -0.05 5.66
CA ASP A 268 -13.40 0.92 5.72
C ASP A 268 -12.97 2.31 5.22
N HIS A 269 -11.71 2.70 5.42
CA HIS A 269 -11.15 3.97 4.91
C HIS A 269 -10.94 3.99 3.40
N MET A 270 -10.89 2.81 2.77
CA MET A 270 -10.75 2.63 1.32
C MET A 270 -12.10 2.36 0.64
N ASP A 271 -13.13 1.95 1.39
CA ASP A 271 -14.43 1.55 0.86
C ASP A 271 -15.33 2.75 0.58
N ILE A 272 -14.90 3.56 -0.40
CA ILE A 272 -15.59 4.77 -0.87
C ILE A 272 -17.07 4.51 -1.20
N CYS A 273 -17.39 3.32 -1.72
CA CYS A 273 -18.74 2.94 -2.12
C CYS A 273 -19.54 2.25 -1.00
N GLY A 274 -18.96 2.04 0.18
CA GLY A 274 -19.61 1.39 1.33
C GLY A 274 -20.13 -0.01 1.01
N ARG A 275 -19.39 -0.79 0.23
CA ARG A 275 -19.78 -2.12 -0.26
C ARG A 275 -19.39 -3.27 0.65
N VAL A 276 -18.49 -3.07 1.61
CA VAL A 276 -18.01 -4.12 2.53
C VAL A 276 -18.91 -4.24 3.76
N ASP A 277 -19.66 -3.18 4.08
CA ASP A 277 -20.65 -3.16 5.16
C ASP A 277 -21.97 -3.83 4.72
N HIS A 278 -21.99 -5.16 4.82
CA HIS A 278 -23.17 -6.00 4.53
C HIS A 278 -23.85 -6.53 5.80
N SER A 279 -23.50 -5.99 6.97
CA SER A 279 -24.16 -6.35 8.24
C SER A 279 -25.68 -6.12 8.19
N SER A 280 -26.13 -5.19 7.34
CA SER A 280 -27.53 -4.87 7.04
C SER A 280 -28.20 -5.78 6.01
N LEU A 281 -27.47 -6.34 5.04
CA LEU A 281 -28.06 -7.04 3.88
C LEU A 281 -28.45 -8.49 4.16
N LEU A 282 -27.78 -9.17 5.09
CA LEU A 282 -28.10 -10.57 5.37
C LEU A 282 -29.34 -10.78 6.25
N GLY A 283 -30.03 -9.71 6.68
CA GLY A 283 -31.35 -9.78 7.32
C GLY A 283 -31.44 -10.77 8.48
N THR A 284 -30.30 -11.21 9.03
CA THR A 284 -30.31 -12.20 10.09
C THR A 284 -30.80 -11.46 11.30
N GLN A 285 -32.07 -11.70 11.63
CA GLN A 285 -32.68 -11.43 12.93
C GLN A 285 -31.95 -12.25 14.01
N ARG A 286 -30.63 -12.18 14.08
CA ARG A 286 -29.86 -12.57 15.25
C ARG A 286 -30.20 -11.54 16.33
N THR A 287 -31.30 -11.87 17.01
CA THR A 287 -31.75 -11.43 18.32
C THR A 287 -31.37 -10.00 18.70
N ALA A 288 -32.38 -9.12 18.65
CA ALA A 288 -32.32 -7.75 19.17
C ALA A 288 -31.67 -7.63 20.57
N THR A 289 -31.64 -8.72 21.33
CA THR A 289 -30.98 -8.86 22.64
C THR A 289 -29.46 -8.64 22.63
N MET A 290 -28.72 -9.01 21.57
CA MET A 290 -27.27 -8.73 21.49
C MET A 290 -26.99 -7.35 20.89
N LYS A 291 -27.92 -6.85 20.06
CA LYS A 291 -27.86 -5.52 19.44
C LYS A 291 -27.90 -4.41 20.49
N GLY A 292 -28.63 -4.58 21.60
CA GLY A 292 -28.66 -3.61 22.70
C GLY A 292 -27.35 -3.51 23.50
N MET A 293 -26.64 -4.63 23.68
CA MET A 293 -25.37 -4.66 24.41
C MET A 293 -24.21 -4.13 23.55
N LEU A 294 -24.18 -4.53 22.27
CA LEU A 294 -23.22 -4.01 21.29
C LEU A 294 -23.51 -2.54 20.93
N ALA A 295 -24.77 -2.08 20.86
CA ALA A 295 -25.12 -0.68 20.61
C ALA A 295 -24.55 0.29 21.66
N SER A 296 -24.32 -0.16 22.89
CA SER A 296 -23.66 0.65 23.93
C SER A 296 -22.13 0.73 23.76
N ILE A 297 -21.53 -0.24 23.06
CA ILE A 297 -20.10 -0.24 22.69
C ILE A 297 -19.90 0.42 21.31
N THR A 298 -20.89 0.35 20.42
CA THR A 298 -20.89 0.93 19.07
C THR A 298 -21.55 2.30 18.99
N THR A 299 -21.91 2.94 20.10
CA THR A 299 -22.37 4.35 20.09
C THR A 299 -21.20 5.32 19.92
N THR A 300 -19.95 4.88 20.14
CA THR A 300 -18.77 5.42 19.46
C THR A 300 -18.49 4.58 18.21
N ALA A 301 -19.48 4.43 17.33
CA ALA A 301 -19.22 4.12 15.93
C ALA A 301 -18.42 5.30 15.41
N LEU A 302 -17.11 5.22 15.63
CA LEU A 302 -16.12 6.16 15.12
C LEU A 302 -16.51 6.39 13.67
N GLU A 303 -16.88 7.63 13.34
CA GLU A 303 -17.21 8.01 11.97
C GLU A 303 -15.97 7.71 11.11
N TYR A 304 -16.00 6.53 10.49
CA TYR A 304 -15.03 6.12 9.48
C TYR A 304 -15.51 6.80 8.21
N THR A 305 -14.97 7.98 7.95
CA THR A 305 -15.19 8.68 6.69
C THR A 305 -14.19 8.11 5.69
N PRO A 306 -14.64 7.33 4.69
CA PRO A 306 -13.75 6.93 3.61
C PRO A 306 -13.24 8.20 2.90
N GLY A 307 -12.00 8.16 2.44
CA GLY A 307 -11.34 9.31 1.82
C GLY A 307 -10.42 8.88 0.71
N ILE A 308 -10.07 9.79 -0.19
CA ILE A 308 -9.07 9.51 -1.21
C ILE A 308 -7.72 10.07 -0.79
N TRP A 309 -6.69 9.23 -0.84
CA TRP A 309 -5.34 9.67 -0.52
C TRP A 309 -4.86 10.75 -1.50
N ALA A 310 -4.20 11.78 -0.97
CA ALA A 310 -3.59 12.84 -1.76
C ALA A 310 -2.24 12.40 -2.35
N CYS A 311 -1.56 11.42 -1.75
CA CYS A 311 -0.27 10.88 -2.19
C CYS A 311 -0.40 9.99 -3.45
N ARG A 312 -0.67 10.60 -4.61
CA ARG A 312 -0.86 9.89 -5.89
C ARG A 312 0.45 9.35 -6.47
N ASP A 313 1.54 10.05 -6.22
CA ASP A 313 2.89 9.71 -6.68
C ASP A 313 3.62 8.74 -5.75
N LEU A 314 2.87 8.00 -4.94
CA LEU A 314 3.42 7.01 -4.03
C LEU A 314 4.10 5.89 -4.84
N LYS A 315 5.40 5.70 -4.59
CA LYS A 315 6.27 4.68 -5.19
C LYS A 315 6.38 3.43 -4.32
N THR A 316 6.25 3.58 -3.00
CA THR A 316 6.31 2.46 -2.06
C THR A 316 5.12 2.49 -1.13
N LEU A 317 4.40 1.37 -1.02
CA LEU A 317 3.29 1.19 -0.10
C LEU A 317 3.42 -0.14 0.62
N HIS A 318 3.83 -0.11 1.88
CA HIS A 318 3.81 -1.27 2.76
C HIS A 318 2.77 -1.06 3.84
N LEU A 319 1.70 -1.86 3.84
CA LEU A 319 0.59 -1.74 4.78
C LEU A 319 0.12 -3.10 5.26
N ARG A 320 -0.39 -3.12 6.50
CA ARG A 320 -1.19 -4.23 6.99
C ARG A 320 -2.66 -3.89 6.91
N ILE A 321 -3.45 -4.68 6.21
CA ILE A 321 -4.87 -4.42 6.01
C ILE A 321 -5.70 -5.13 7.09
N LEU A 322 -6.48 -4.35 7.83
CA LEU A 322 -7.49 -4.83 8.77
C LEU A 322 -8.85 -4.88 8.08
N GLY A 323 -9.63 -5.89 8.44
CA GLY A 323 -11.02 -5.96 8.05
C GLY A 323 -11.94 -5.01 8.79
N PRO A 324 -13.24 -5.01 8.43
CA PRO A 324 -14.29 -4.34 9.19
C PRO A 324 -14.35 -4.81 10.65
N LEU A 325 -14.88 -3.97 11.53
CA LEU A 325 -14.90 -4.19 12.99
C LEU A 325 -15.81 -5.32 13.42
N ASP A 326 -16.77 -5.69 12.59
CA ASP A 326 -18.01 -6.28 13.08
C ASP A 326 -17.88 -7.70 13.65
N GLY A 327 -16.69 -8.30 13.72
CA GLY A 327 -16.44 -9.61 14.34
C GLY A 327 -17.22 -10.78 13.74
N CYS A 328 -18.08 -10.51 12.75
CA CYS A 328 -18.95 -11.47 12.11
C CYS A 328 -18.10 -12.27 11.14
N GLY A 329 -17.93 -13.55 11.44
CA GLY A 329 -17.09 -14.50 10.70
C GLY A 329 -17.09 -14.23 9.20
N TYR A 330 -15.90 -14.01 8.67
CA TYR A 330 -15.71 -13.65 7.27
C TYR A 330 -16.11 -14.83 6.38
N THR A 331 -17.28 -14.72 5.75
CA THR A 331 -17.61 -15.54 4.60
C THR A 331 -16.59 -15.23 3.49
N GLU A 332 -16.28 -16.22 2.65
CA GLU A 332 -15.38 -16.04 1.49
C GLU A 332 -15.84 -14.87 0.60
N VAL A 333 -17.17 -14.67 0.47
CA VAL A 333 -17.75 -13.56 -0.29
C VAL A 333 -17.36 -12.20 0.29
N ARG A 334 -17.42 -12.04 1.63
CA ARG A 334 -17.04 -10.78 2.30
C ARG A 334 -15.53 -10.54 2.19
N ARG A 335 -14.72 -11.60 2.35
CA ARG A 335 -13.26 -11.51 2.17
C ARG A 335 -12.92 -11.02 0.76
N ALA A 336 -13.51 -11.64 -0.26
CA ALA A 336 -13.31 -11.24 -1.65
C ALA A 336 -13.76 -9.78 -1.88
N GLY A 337 -14.85 -9.34 -1.25
CA GLY A 337 -15.29 -7.93 -1.25
C GLY A 337 -14.23 -6.96 -0.70
N CYS A 338 -13.68 -7.26 0.48
CA CYS A 338 -12.62 -6.45 1.09
C CYS A 338 -11.39 -6.35 0.16
N SER A 339 -10.96 -7.49 -0.38
CA SER A 339 -9.83 -7.55 -1.31
C SER A 339 -10.08 -6.72 -2.57
N ARG A 340 -11.29 -6.80 -3.14
CA ARG A 340 -11.66 -6.03 -4.34
C ARG A 340 -11.64 -4.53 -4.11
N VAL A 341 -11.97 -4.08 -2.90
CA VAL A 341 -11.84 -2.68 -2.47
C VAL A 341 -10.37 -2.32 -2.37
N VAL A 342 -9.58 -3.07 -1.61
CA VAL A 342 -8.16 -2.76 -1.39
C VAL A 342 -7.39 -2.68 -2.70
N TYR A 343 -7.41 -3.74 -3.52
CA TYR A 343 -6.65 -3.76 -4.78
C TYR A 343 -7.17 -2.73 -5.78
N GLY A 344 -8.51 -2.57 -5.87
CA GLY A 344 -9.12 -1.63 -6.79
C GLY A 344 -8.91 -0.16 -6.40
N TYR A 345 -8.75 0.12 -5.11
CA TYR A 345 -8.47 1.45 -4.60
C TYR A 345 -7.00 1.78 -4.85
N ILE A 346 -6.09 0.90 -4.41
CA ILE A 346 -4.65 1.10 -4.58
C ILE A 346 -4.28 1.29 -6.05
N SER A 347 -4.80 0.45 -6.96
CA SER A 347 -4.44 0.52 -8.38
C SER A 347 -4.90 1.78 -9.10
N ARG A 348 -5.87 2.51 -8.54
CA ARG A 348 -6.37 3.78 -9.10
C ARG A 348 -5.82 4.99 -8.38
N VAL A 349 -5.65 4.87 -7.07
CA VAL A 349 -5.26 5.99 -6.21
C VAL A 349 -3.75 6.21 -6.22
N CYS A 350 -2.97 5.14 -6.36
CA CYS A 350 -1.51 5.18 -6.40
C CYS A 350 -0.96 4.47 -7.65
N PRO A 351 -1.21 5.00 -8.87
CA PRO A 351 -0.83 4.32 -10.12
C PRO A 351 0.69 4.16 -10.30
N ASN A 352 1.49 5.00 -9.66
CA ASN A 352 2.96 5.07 -9.81
C ASN A 352 3.71 4.14 -8.82
N LEU A 353 3.03 3.16 -8.24
CA LEU A 353 3.61 2.23 -7.28
C LEU A 353 4.62 1.30 -7.94
N ARG A 354 5.80 1.20 -7.31
CA ARG A 354 6.90 0.29 -7.69
C ARG A 354 7.10 -0.85 -6.71
N ASP A 355 6.82 -0.61 -5.44
CA ASP A 355 6.98 -1.58 -4.37
C ASP A 355 5.72 -1.62 -3.50
N LEU A 356 4.96 -2.71 -3.64
CA LEU A 356 3.72 -2.95 -2.93
C LEU A 356 3.86 -4.16 -2.00
N TYR A 357 3.71 -3.94 -0.70
CA TYR A 357 3.60 -4.99 0.30
C TYR A 357 2.29 -4.86 1.07
N LEU A 358 1.44 -5.88 0.97
CA LEU A 358 0.19 -5.96 1.70
C LEU A 358 0.19 -7.17 2.62
N ALA A 359 0.07 -6.94 3.92
CA ALA A 359 -0.10 -8.01 4.89
C ALA A 359 -1.55 -8.07 5.36
N SER A 360 -2.12 -9.27 5.46
CA SER A 360 -3.42 -9.43 6.11
C SER A 360 -3.24 -9.31 7.61
N GLY A 361 -3.91 -8.35 8.22
CA GLY A 361 -3.94 -8.24 9.68
C GLY A 361 -4.81 -9.31 10.31
N ASP A 362 -4.47 -9.64 11.55
CA ASP A 362 -5.36 -10.31 12.48
C ASP A 362 -6.32 -9.31 13.09
N GLY A 363 -7.50 -9.76 13.50
CA GLY A 363 -8.21 -9.11 14.59
C GLY A 363 -7.81 -9.74 15.91
N TYR A 364 -8.31 -9.17 17.01
CA TYR A 364 -8.02 -9.58 18.40
C TYR A 364 -8.14 -11.10 18.66
N ASP A 365 -8.98 -11.79 17.88
CA ASP A 365 -9.17 -13.23 17.97
C ASP A 365 -8.74 -13.89 16.65
N SER A 366 -7.56 -14.50 16.67
CA SER A 366 -6.99 -15.26 15.56
C SER A 366 -7.88 -16.42 15.11
N ARG A 367 -8.85 -16.85 15.94
CA ARG A 367 -9.81 -17.90 15.60
C ARG A 367 -11.00 -17.38 14.77
N LEU A 368 -11.33 -16.09 14.90
CA LEU A 368 -12.51 -15.48 14.26
C LEU A 368 -12.16 -14.54 13.10
N SER A 369 -10.94 -13.98 13.10
CA SER A 369 -10.51 -13.06 12.06
C SER A 369 -9.92 -13.79 10.87
N GLY A 370 -10.80 -14.20 9.95
CA GLY A 370 -10.37 -14.51 8.59
C GLY A 370 -9.79 -13.26 7.96
N GLY A 371 -8.52 -13.31 7.54
CA GLY A 371 -7.85 -12.22 6.86
C GLY A 371 -8.66 -11.60 5.72
N CYS A 372 -8.43 -10.32 5.40
CA CYS A 372 -9.23 -9.56 4.42
C CYS A 372 -8.62 -9.52 3.01
N LEU A 373 -7.43 -10.09 2.84
CA LEU A 373 -6.74 -10.20 1.57
C LEU A 373 -6.84 -11.62 1.04
N GLY A 374 -7.57 -11.78 -0.06
CA GLY A 374 -7.58 -12.95 -0.91
C GLY A 374 -6.76 -12.66 -2.16
N VAL A 375 -6.05 -13.67 -2.64
CA VAL A 375 -5.22 -13.60 -3.86
C VAL A 375 -5.91 -14.18 -5.09
N GLN A 376 -7.14 -14.69 -4.92
CA GLN A 376 -7.95 -15.23 -6.00
C GLN A 376 -8.39 -14.14 -6.98
N MET A 377 -8.65 -14.51 -8.24
CA MET A 377 -9.19 -13.60 -9.26
C MET A 377 -10.44 -12.87 -8.75
N SER A 378 -11.34 -13.57 -8.05
CA SER A 378 -12.60 -13.01 -7.51
C SER A 378 -12.36 -11.98 -6.41
N GLY A 379 -11.21 -12.05 -5.74
CA GLY A 379 -10.70 -11.05 -4.80
C GLY A 379 -10.17 -9.80 -5.49
N GLY A 380 -10.04 -9.79 -6.83
CA GLY A 380 -9.64 -8.64 -7.61
C GLY A 380 -8.14 -8.37 -7.65
N LEU A 381 -7.30 -9.39 -7.40
CA LEU A 381 -5.84 -9.26 -7.48
C LEU A 381 -5.40 -8.73 -8.86
N CYS A 382 -6.08 -9.15 -9.93
CA CYS A 382 -5.86 -8.68 -11.30
C CYS A 382 -5.94 -7.17 -11.49
N LYS A 383 -6.64 -6.44 -10.61
CA LYS A 383 -6.74 -4.98 -10.70
C LYS A 383 -5.38 -4.29 -10.49
N LEU A 384 -4.42 -4.99 -9.87
CA LEU A 384 -3.04 -4.52 -9.73
C LEU A 384 -2.30 -4.51 -11.07
N GLY A 385 -2.80 -5.17 -12.13
CA GLY A 385 -2.23 -5.10 -13.48
C GLY A 385 -2.21 -3.70 -14.09
N ARG A 386 -2.96 -2.74 -13.52
CA ARG A 386 -2.90 -1.32 -13.89
C ARG A 386 -1.65 -0.59 -13.38
N LEU A 387 -0.95 -1.17 -12.41
CA LEU A 387 0.28 -0.60 -11.86
C LEU A 387 1.45 -0.93 -12.79
N GLN A 388 1.60 -0.14 -13.86
CA GLN A 388 2.58 -0.40 -14.92
C GLN A 388 4.04 -0.33 -14.43
N ASP A 389 4.28 0.47 -13.38
CA ASP A 389 5.59 0.66 -12.77
C ASP A 389 5.90 -0.36 -11.66
N LEU A 390 5.01 -1.32 -11.40
CA LEU A 390 5.16 -2.23 -10.27
C LEU A 390 6.31 -3.23 -10.49
N GLU A 391 7.38 -3.07 -9.73
CA GLU A 391 8.58 -3.91 -9.77
C GLU A 391 8.54 -5.03 -8.71
N ARG A 392 7.92 -4.77 -7.56
CA ARG A 392 7.90 -5.67 -6.40
C ARG A 392 6.49 -5.78 -5.84
N LEU A 393 5.98 -7.01 -5.80
CA LEU A 393 4.69 -7.33 -5.20
C LEU A 393 4.88 -8.39 -4.11
N ARG A 394 4.45 -8.06 -2.89
CA ARG A 394 4.37 -9.01 -1.78
C ARG A 394 2.98 -8.99 -1.17
N ILE A 395 2.35 -10.15 -1.07
CA ILE A 395 1.07 -10.31 -0.39
C ILE A 395 1.24 -11.40 0.65
N GLU A 396 1.00 -11.04 1.91
CA GLU A 396 1.06 -11.98 3.03
C GLU A 396 -0.36 -12.30 3.49
N THR A 397 -0.75 -13.56 3.33
CA THR A 397 -2.05 -14.09 3.75
C THR A 397 -1.84 -15.15 4.83
N ARG A 398 -2.64 -15.11 5.90
CA ARG A 398 -2.52 -16.07 7.00
C ARG A 398 -3.02 -17.47 6.68
N LYS A 399 -4.09 -17.56 5.88
CA LYS A 399 -4.62 -18.85 5.44
C LYS A 399 -3.91 -19.22 4.15
N ALA A 400 -3.37 -20.43 4.09
CA ALA A 400 -2.97 -21.05 2.86
C ALA A 400 -4.22 -21.21 1.98
N MET A 401 -4.49 -20.19 1.18
CA MET A 401 -5.48 -20.27 0.12
C MET A 401 -4.78 -20.90 -1.08
N PRO A 402 -5.36 -21.94 -1.72
CA PRO A 402 -4.79 -22.45 -2.95
C PRO A 402 -4.78 -21.31 -3.98
N ILE A 403 -3.58 -20.96 -4.44
CA ILE A 403 -3.39 -20.04 -5.56
C ILE A 403 -3.51 -20.88 -6.82
N LEU A 404 -4.55 -20.63 -7.61
CA LEU A 404 -4.70 -21.30 -8.89
C LEU A 404 -3.82 -20.59 -9.94
N PRO A 405 -3.32 -21.28 -10.96
CA PRO A 405 -2.50 -20.65 -12.00
C PRO A 405 -3.18 -19.42 -12.62
N GLN A 406 -4.48 -19.50 -12.90
CA GLN A 406 -5.29 -18.39 -13.42
C GLN A 406 -5.30 -17.12 -12.55
N ASP A 407 -5.00 -17.23 -11.25
CA ASP A 407 -4.95 -16.10 -10.31
C ASP A 407 -3.69 -15.23 -10.50
N VAL A 408 -2.61 -15.77 -11.05
CA VAL A 408 -1.29 -15.12 -11.10
C VAL A 408 -0.60 -15.17 -12.47
N GLU A 409 -0.96 -16.11 -13.35
CA GLU A 409 -0.32 -16.29 -14.65
C GLU A 409 -0.40 -15.02 -15.53
N TRP A 410 -1.45 -14.20 -15.38
CA TRP A 410 -1.59 -12.94 -16.11
C TRP A 410 -0.43 -11.95 -15.85
N ILE A 411 0.29 -12.10 -14.73
CA ILE A 411 1.44 -11.27 -14.37
C ILE A 411 2.62 -11.55 -15.29
N VAL A 412 2.82 -12.82 -15.68
CA VAL A 412 3.97 -13.26 -16.48
C VAL A 412 3.62 -13.35 -17.96
N GLU A 413 4.62 -13.17 -18.84
CA GLU A 413 4.43 -13.25 -20.30
C GLU A 413 3.81 -14.57 -20.75
N ALA A 414 4.21 -15.69 -20.14
CA ALA A 414 3.69 -17.02 -20.45
C ALA A 414 2.16 -17.16 -20.23
N GLY A 415 1.57 -16.34 -19.35
CA GLY A 415 0.13 -16.34 -19.12
C GLY A 415 -0.67 -15.39 -20.01
N ARG A 416 -0.02 -14.68 -20.94
CA ARG A 416 -0.67 -13.74 -21.86
C ARG A 416 -1.12 -14.38 -23.19
N THR A 417 -0.96 -15.70 -23.35
CA THR A 417 -1.39 -16.41 -24.56
C THR A 417 -2.91 -16.38 -24.75
N MET A 418 -3.38 -16.50 -26.00
CA MET A 418 -4.82 -16.55 -26.30
C MET A 418 -5.56 -17.69 -25.60
N GLU A 419 -4.91 -18.83 -25.40
CA GLU A 419 -5.48 -19.95 -24.65
C GLU A 419 -5.74 -19.57 -23.19
N LYS A 420 -4.76 -18.93 -22.54
CA LYS A 420 -4.87 -18.46 -21.16
C LYS A 420 -5.87 -17.32 -21.00
N LYS A 421 -5.97 -16.41 -21.98
CA LYS A 421 -7.06 -15.42 -22.07
C LYS A 421 -8.42 -16.12 -22.11
N GLN A 422 -8.59 -17.12 -22.96
CA GLN A 422 -9.85 -17.86 -23.07
C GLN A 422 -10.20 -18.63 -21.79
N GLU A 423 -9.21 -19.22 -21.11
CA GLU A 423 -9.39 -19.87 -19.81
C GLU A 423 -9.94 -18.88 -18.76
N ARG A 424 -9.33 -17.70 -18.65
CA ARG A 424 -9.81 -16.63 -17.75
C ARG A 424 -11.21 -16.17 -18.11
N ARG A 425 -11.52 -15.97 -19.40
CA ARG A 425 -12.87 -15.60 -19.86
C ARG A 425 -13.92 -16.65 -19.47
N ARG A 426 -13.59 -17.94 -19.57
CA ARG A 426 -14.49 -19.02 -19.10
C ARG A 426 -14.70 -18.95 -17.58
N ALA A 427 -13.64 -18.72 -16.81
CA ALA A 427 -13.75 -18.55 -15.36
C ALA A 427 -14.64 -17.35 -14.99
N LEU A 428 -14.51 -16.22 -15.70
CA LEU A 428 -15.36 -15.03 -15.51
C LEU A 428 -16.81 -15.28 -15.91
N ALA A 429 -17.07 -16.04 -16.99
CA ALA A 429 -18.42 -16.36 -17.43
C ALA A 429 -19.22 -17.13 -16.37
N GLN A 430 -18.55 -17.98 -15.58
CA GLN A 430 -19.15 -18.69 -14.46
C GLN A 430 -19.60 -17.75 -13.33
N TRP A 431 -19.12 -16.50 -13.30
CA TRP A 431 -19.51 -15.52 -12.29
C TRP A 431 -20.72 -14.69 -12.70
N SER A 432 -21.17 -14.72 -13.96
CA SER A 432 -22.26 -13.88 -14.47
C SER A 432 -23.48 -13.84 -13.53
N THR A 433 -23.99 -15.00 -13.13
CA THR A 433 -25.11 -15.12 -12.18
C THR A 433 -24.81 -14.48 -10.82
N VAL A 434 -23.57 -14.61 -10.33
CA VAL A 434 -23.14 -14.02 -9.05
C VAL A 434 -22.98 -12.51 -9.17
N VAL A 435 -22.49 -12.02 -10.32
CA VAL A 435 -22.36 -10.59 -10.62
C VAL A 435 -23.75 -9.94 -10.60
N ASP A 436 -24.72 -10.51 -11.32
CA ASP A 436 -26.07 -9.95 -11.41
C ASP A 436 -26.76 -9.90 -10.04
N MET A 437 -26.61 -10.97 -9.25
CA MET A 437 -27.14 -11.05 -7.89
C MET A 437 -26.51 -9.99 -6.96
N VAL A 438 -25.17 -9.90 -6.96
CA VAL A 438 -24.44 -8.94 -6.11
C VAL A 438 -24.72 -7.50 -6.55
N GLN A 439 -24.79 -7.24 -7.86
CA GLN A 439 -25.10 -5.91 -8.41
C GLN A 439 -26.52 -5.48 -8.02
N SER A 440 -27.50 -6.36 -8.18
CA SER A 440 -28.89 -6.08 -7.79
C SER A 440 -29.02 -5.72 -6.31
N ALA A 441 -28.30 -6.45 -5.44
CA ALA A 441 -28.27 -6.16 -4.00
C ALA A 441 -27.58 -4.81 -3.69
N GLN A 442 -26.53 -4.46 -4.43
CA GLN A 442 -25.81 -3.19 -4.29
C GLN A 442 -26.63 -1.99 -4.77
N ASP A 443 -27.39 -2.14 -5.86
CA ASP A 443 -28.22 -1.07 -6.42
C ASP A 443 -29.37 -0.69 -5.48
N VAL A 444 -29.89 -1.64 -4.70
CA VAL A 444 -30.86 -1.37 -3.62
C VAL A 444 -30.19 -0.54 -2.53
N HIS A 445 -29.00 -0.92 -2.07
CA HIS A 445 -28.29 -0.22 -0.99
C HIS A 445 -27.81 1.19 -1.37
N LEU A 446 -27.37 1.38 -2.62
CA LEU A 446 -26.90 2.68 -3.12
C LEU A 446 -28.03 3.71 -3.23
N LYS A 447 -29.28 3.28 -3.45
CA LYS A 447 -30.44 4.19 -3.47
C LYS A 447 -30.71 4.80 -2.09
N ASP A 448 -30.37 4.09 -1.01
CA ASP A 448 -30.60 4.53 0.37
C ASP A 448 -29.50 5.48 0.91
N LYS A 449 -28.32 5.54 0.27
CA LYS A 449 -27.13 6.28 0.76
C LYS A 449 -26.75 7.54 -0.03
N LYS A 450 -27.61 8.02 -0.94
CA LYS A 450 -27.23 9.05 -1.94
C LYS A 450 -26.76 10.41 -1.40
N ASP A 451 -27.01 10.74 -0.13
CA ASP A 451 -26.88 12.14 0.34
C ASP A 451 -25.68 12.42 1.27
N GLY A 452 -24.78 11.46 1.51
CA GLY A 452 -23.80 11.57 2.61
C GLY A 452 -22.38 12.07 2.28
N LEU A 453 -21.89 11.89 1.05
CA LEU A 453 -20.48 12.19 0.72
C LEU A 453 -20.37 13.49 -0.09
N SER A 454 -19.94 14.56 0.56
CA SER A 454 -19.64 15.85 -0.08
C SER A 454 -18.32 15.77 -0.88
N TRP A 455 -18.40 15.34 -2.14
CA TRP A 455 -17.31 15.46 -3.10
C TRP A 455 -17.22 16.91 -3.61
N LYS A 456 -16.16 17.65 -3.28
CA LYS A 456 -15.95 19.02 -3.80
C LYS A 456 -14.77 19.04 -4.78
N GLY A 457 -14.98 19.63 -5.96
CA GLY A 457 -13.94 19.89 -6.99
C GLY A 457 -13.90 18.90 -8.16
N VAL A 458 -13.31 19.33 -9.28
CA VAL A 458 -13.21 18.57 -10.55
C VAL A 458 -12.45 17.26 -10.40
N GLU A 459 -11.33 17.27 -9.67
CA GLU A 459 -10.54 16.06 -9.43
C GLU A 459 -11.31 15.01 -8.63
N ALA A 460 -12.13 15.46 -7.69
CA ALA A 460 -13.00 14.58 -6.90
C ALA A 460 -14.03 13.88 -7.81
N TRP A 461 -14.58 14.57 -8.80
CA TRP A 461 -15.52 13.98 -9.76
C TRP A 461 -14.84 12.94 -10.67
N ARG A 462 -13.68 13.27 -11.26
CA ARG A 462 -12.93 12.32 -12.11
C ARG A 462 -12.58 11.06 -11.33
N MET A 463 -12.07 11.23 -10.12
CA MET A 463 -11.71 10.10 -9.26
C MET A 463 -12.95 9.30 -8.84
N ARG A 464 -14.07 9.95 -8.51
CA ARG A 464 -15.35 9.29 -8.22
C ARG A 464 -15.79 8.39 -9.36
N ARG A 465 -15.71 8.84 -10.61
CA ARG A 465 -16.05 8.03 -11.78
C ARG A 465 -15.15 6.81 -11.90
N THR A 466 -13.84 6.98 -11.71
CA THR A 466 -12.92 5.83 -11.74
C THR A 466 -13.21 4.82 -10.62
N LEU A 467 -13.68 5.30 -9.46
CA LEU A 467 -13.98 4.49 -8.27
C LEU A 467 -15.44 4.02 -8.19
N GLU A 468 -16.30 4.35 -9.16
CA GLU A 468 -17.73 4.02 -9.14
C GLU A 468 -17.99 2.52 -8.96
N HIS A 469 -17.14 1.69 -9.56
CA HIS A 469 -17.22 0.24 -9.47
C HIS A 469 -16.26 -0.37 -8.42
N LEU A 470 -15.62 0.43 -7.56
CA LEU A 470 -14.69 -0.04 -6.52
C LEU A 470 -15.31 -1.11 -5.62
N GLY A 471 -14.67 -2.28 -5.48
CA GLY A 471 -15.18 -3.38 -4.65
C GLY A 471 -16.22 -4.31 -5.31
N SER A 472 -16.75 -3.96 -6.49
CA SER A 472 -17.68 -4.84 -7.25
C SER A 472 -16.94 -5.90 -8.06
N LEU A 473 -17.67 -6.96 -8.44
CA LEU A 473 -17.22 -7.93 -9.43
C LEU A 473 -17.22 -7.35 -10.86
N VAL A 474 -18.07 -6.36 -11.15
CA VAL A 474 -18.06 -5.62 -12.44
C VAL A 474 -16.68 -5.01 -12.67
N ASP A 475 -16.09 -4.39 -11.65
CA ASP A 475 -14.73 -3.82 -11.75
C ASP A 475 -13.64 -4.88 -11.99
N VAL A 476 -13.79 -6.08 -11.41
CA VAL A 476 -12.86 -7.20 -11.69
C VAL A 476 -12.96 -7.62 -13.15
N ARG A 477 -14.19 -7.76 -13.67
CA ARG A 477 -14.45 -8.08 -15.07
C ARG A 477 -13.84 -7.03 -16.01
N MET A 478 -14.08 -5.74 -15.74
CA MET A 478 -13.51 -4.64 -16.53
C MET A 478 -11.97 -4.68 -16.55
N ALA A 479 -11.32 -4.98 -15.42
CA ALA A 479 -9.87 -5.12 -15.37
C ALA A 479 -9.35 -6.27 -16.25
N PHE A 480 -10.08 -7.38 -16.37
CA PHE A 480 -9.71 -8.45 -17.30
C PHE A 480 -9.96 -8.09 -18.76
N GLU A 481 -11.08 -7.44 -19.07
CA GLU A 481 -11.36 -6.95 -20.43
C GLU A 481 -10.27 -5.98 -20.89
N GLU A 482 -9.83 -5.08 -20.00
CA GLU A 482 -8.70 -4.17 -20.22
C GLU A 482 -7.39 -4.93 -20.50
N MET A 483 -6.99 -5.85 -19.61
CA MET A 483 -5.76 -6.64 -19.79
C MET A 483 -5.76 -7.51 -21.05
N ASP A 484 -6.90 -8.13 -21.39
CA ASP A 484 -7.00 -9.00 -22.55
C ASP A 484 -7.10 -8.20 -23.87
N GLY A 485 -7.68 -6.99 -23.82
CA GLY A 485 -8.00 -6.13 -24.97
C GLY A 485 -6.84 -5.28 -25.51
N LEU A 486 -5.81 -5.00 -24.70
CA LEU A 486 -4.65 -4.19 -25.09
C LEU A 486 -3.91 -4.67 -26.35
N GLU A 487 -4.06 -5.94 -26.74
CA GLU A 487 -3.38 -6.51 -27.92
C GLU A 487 -4.20 -6.50 -29.22
N GLU A 488 -5.54 -6.38 -29.14
CA GLU A 488 -6.38 -6.42 -30.35
C GLU A 488 -6.48 -5.04 -31.03
N GLU A 489 -6.30 -3.94 -30.29
CA GLU A 489 -6.32 -2.59 -30.86
C GLU A 489 -5.00 -2.18 -31.52
N GLU A 490 -3.84 -2.63 -31.02
CA GLU A 490 -2.53 -2.22 -31.56
C GLU A 490 -2.19 -2.81 -32.94
N LYS A 491 -2.88 -3.88 -33.38
CA LYS A 491 -2.49 -4.62 -34.60
C LYS A 491 -3.37 -4.44 -35.83
N GLY A 492 -4.48 -3.70 -35.76
CA GLY A 492 -5.49 -3.85 -36.84
C GLY A 492 -6.34 -2.67 -37.27
N LYS A 493 -6.39 -1.53 -36.56
CA LYS A 493 -7.26 -0.42 -36.97
C LYS A 493 -6.50 0.88 -37.00
N SER A 494 -6.40 1.48 -38.19
CA SER A 494 -5.96 2.87 -38.27
C SER A 494 -6.96 3.73 -37.47
N PRO A 495 -6.51 4.75 -36.72
CA PRO A 495 -7.38 5.60 -35.89
C PRO A 495 -8.54 6.27 -36.64
N LYS A 496 -8.56 6.21 -37.98
CA LYS A 496 -9.64 6.75 -38.81
C LYS A 496 -10.93 5.91 -38.80
N GLU A 497 -10.93 4.70 -38.23
CA GLU A 497 -12.12 3.82 -38.19
C GLU A 497 -12.78 3.68 -36.81
N GLN A 498 -12.20 4.28 -35.75
CA GLN A 498 -12.93 4.47 -34.50
C GLN A 498 -13.91 5.62 -34.72
N GLY A 499 -15.18 5.28 -34.95
CA GLY A 499 -16.24 6.20 -35.34
C GLY A 499 -16.25 7.50 -34.54
N GLN A 500 -16.52 8.60 -35.24
CA GLN A 500 -16.68 9.94 -34.70
C GLN A 500 -17.51 9.88 -33.41
N GLN A 501 -16.88 10.21 -32.27
CA GLN A 501 -17.59 10.22 -31.00
C GLN A 501 -18.36 11.54 -30.88
N GLU A 502 -19.66 11.49 -31.13
CA GLU A 502 -20.52 12.67 -31.02
C GLU A 502 -21.07 12.85 -29.59
N GLN A 503 -21.19 14.09 -29.14
CA GLN A 503 -21.75 14.49 -27.86
C GLN A 503 -23.08 15.22 -28.05
N LYS A 504 -24.09 14.85 -27.26
CA LYS A 504 -25.36 15.59 -27.19
C LYS A 504 -25.21 16.81 -26.30
N PHE A 505 -25.57 17.97 -26.83
CA PHE A 505 -25.70 19.24 -26.12
C PHE A 505 -27.15 19.72 -26.20
N ARG A 506 -27.74 20.16 -25.09
CA ARG A 506 -29.13 20.60 -25.02
C ARG A 506 -29.26 22.00 -24.45
N MET A 507 -29.98 22.90 -25.11
CA MET A 507 -30.34 24.23 -24.62
C MET A 507 -31.84 24.44 -24.79
N GLY A 508 -32.60 24.43 -23.69
CA GLY A 508 -34.06 24.39 -23.75
C GLY A 508 -34.55 23.13 -24.46
N GLU A 509 -35.34 23.30 -25.53
CA GLU A 509 -35.84 22.18 -26.35
C GLU A 509 -34.86 21.75 -27.47
N GLN A 510 -33.84 22.55 -27.75
CA GLN A 510 -32.89 22.29 -28.84
C GLN A 510 -31.80 21.33 -28.37
N THR A 511 -31.57 20.24 -29.12
CA THR A 511 -30.45 19.30 -28.90
C THR A 511 -29.59 19.21 -30.16
N ILE A 512 -28.28 19.41 -30.03
CA ILE A 512 -27.30 19.35 -31.13
C ILE A 512 -26.23 18.29 -30.80
N MET A 513 -25.79 17.57 -31.82
CA MET A 513 -24.64 16.68 -31.76
C MET A 513 -23.38 17.44 -32.18
N ILE A 514 -22.35 17.43 -31.35
CA ILE A 514 -21.04 18.02 -31.68
C ILE A 514 -19.99 16.91 -31.64
N GLU A 515 -19.13 16.84 -32.66
CA GLU A 515 -18.07 15.84 -32.76
C GLU A 515 -16.95 16.12 -31.74
N ALA A 516 -16.59 15.11 -30.94
CA ALA A 516 -15.51 15.22 -29.97
C ALA A 516 -14.14 15.13 -30.66
N GLN A 517 -13.21 15.95 -30.21
CA GLN A 517 -11.81 15.91 -30.63
C GLN A 517 -10.99 15.05 -29.67
N TRP A 518 -9.99 14.34 -30.20
CA TRP A 518 -9.04 13.54 -29.43
C TRP A 518 -7.65 14.19 -29.44
N ASP A 519 -7.05 14.42 -28.26
CA ASP A 519 -5.69 14.98 -28.15
C ASP A 519 -4.60 13.92 -27.92
N GLY A 520 -4.94 12.63 -27.94
CA GLY A 520 -4.03 11.54 -27.54
C GLY A 520 -4.24 11.05 -26.11
N LYS A 521 -5.04 11.75 -25.29
CA LYS A 521 -5.32 11.37 -23.90
C LYS A 521 -6.80 11.41 -23.55
N ILE A 522 -7.54 12.41 -24.01
CA ILE A 522 -8.95 12.60 -23.71
C ILE A 522 -9.73 13.07 -24.94
N TYR A 523 -11.02 12.72 -24.97
CA TYR A 523 -11.97 13.32 -25.88
C TYR A 523 -12.51 14.63 -25.27
N TYR A 524 -12.56 15.70 -26.04
CA TYR A 524 -12.97 17.03 -25.60
C TYR A 524 -13.73 17.80 -26.68
N HIS A 525 -14.40 18.88 -26.27
CA HIS A 525 -15.13 19.80 -27.16
C HIS A 525 -14.59 21.21 -26.97
N ARG A 526 -14.31 21.92 -28.07
CA ARG A 526 -13.83 23.31 -27.96
C ARG A 526 -14.99 24.24 -27.70
N MET A 527 -14.78 25.23 -26.83
CA MET A 527 -15.81 26.23 -26.52
C MET A 527 -16.32 26.95 -27.78
N ASN A 528 -15.45 27.23 -28.75
CA ASN A 528 -15.87 27.90 -29.99
C ASN A 528 -16.86 27.05 -30.80
N GLU A 529 -16.64 25.74 -30.90
CA GLU A 529 -17.55 24.83 -31.63
C GLU A 529 -18.92 24.77 -30.95
N ILE A 530 -18.93 24.80 -29.61
CA ILE A 530 -20.16 24.83 -28.83
C ILE A 530 -20.86 26.19 -28.94
N LEU A 531 -20.12 27.30 -28.94
CA LEU A 531 -20.66 28.65 -29.09
C LEU A 531 -21.20 28.92 -30.49
N ASP A 532 -20.61 28.30 -31.53
CA ASP A 532 -21.15 28.37 -32.89
C ASP A 532 -22.55 27.71 -32.96
N ALA A 533 -22.77 26.66 -32.19
CA ALA A 533 -24.06 25.98 -32.05
C ALA A 533 -25.02 26.67 -31.06
N PHE A 534 -24.47 27.24 -29.97
CA PHE A 534 -25.20 27.87 -28.87
C PHE A 534 -24.58 29.23 -28.49
N PRO A 535 -24.85 30.30 -29.25
CA PRO A 535 -24.17 31.60 -29.08
C PRO A 535 -24.38 32.27 -27.71
N THR A 536 -25.44 31.88 -27.00
CA THR A 536 -25.78 32.39 -25.68
C THR A 536 -25.23 31.53 -24.54
N ALA A 537 -24.42 30.50 -24.81
CA ALA A 537 -23.89 29.62 -23.76
C ALA A 537 -23.01 30.41 -22.78
N THR A 538 -23.29 30.28 -21.48
CA THR A 538 -22.46 30.86 -20.39
C THR A 538 -21.92 29.84 -19.42
N GLY A 539 -22.44 28.61 -19.47
CA GLY A 539 -22.00 27.49 -18.66
C GLY A 539 -22.55 26.18 -19.20
N PHE A 540 -22.14 25.08 -18.58
CA PHE A 540 -22.54 23.73 -18.95
C PHE A 540 -22.88 22.94 -17.69
N GLU A 541 -23.86 22.06 -17.77
CA GLU A 541 -24.30 21.20 -16.67
C GLU A 541 -24.49 19.76 -17.18
N ILE A 542 -24.26 18.77 -16.33
CA ILE A 542 -24.65 17.38 -16.57
C ILE A 542 -25.41 16.89 -15.35
N ASP A 543 -26.63 16.38 -15.57
CA ASP A 543 -27.50 15.88 -14.51
C ASP A 543 -27.75 16.91 -13.37
N GLY A 544 -27.69 18.21 -13.70
CA GLY A 544 -27.86 19.33 -12.76
C GLY A 544 -26.58 19.81 -12.07
N ASP A 545 -25.44 19.14 -12.28
CA ASP A 545 -24.15 19.55 -11.75
C ASP A 545 -23.39 20.43 -12.77
N ALA A 546 -22.90 21.58 -12.34
CA ALA A 546 -22.09 22.47 -13.17
C ALA A 546 -20.78 21.80 -13.62
N LEU A 547 -20.46 21.93 -14.90
CA LEU A 547 -19.21 21.49 -15.49
C LEU A 547 -18.20 22.62 -15.54
N ASP A 548 -17.03 22.38 -14.97
CA ASP A 548 -15.87 23.26 -15.10
C ASP A 548 -15.11 23.01 -16.41
N PHE A 549 -14.44 24.06 -16.90
CA PHE A 549 -13.50 23.94 -18.01
C PHE A 549 -12.27 23.13 -17.61
N LEU A 550 -11.68 22.40 -18.57
CA LEU A 550 -10.45 21.67 -18.32
C LEU A 550 -9.27 22.62 -18.10
N THR A 551 -8.45 22.29 -17.11
CA THR A 551 -7.17 22.95 -16.83
C THR A 551 -6.01 22.06 -17.28
N LYS A 552 -4.87 22.69 -17.58
CA LYS A 552 -3.58 22.04 -17.77
C LYS A 552 -3.04 21.52 -16.43
N ASP A 553 -1.98 20.69 -16.48
CA ASP A 553 -1.33 20.12 -15.29
C ASP A 553 -0.79 21.18 -14.31
N ASN A 554 -0.55 22.41 -14.78
CA ASN A 554 -0.12 23.54 -13.95
C ASN A 554 -1.28 24.36 -13.34
N GLY A 555 -2.53 23.94 -13.53
CA GLY A 555 -3.73 24.62 -13.04
C GLY A 555 -4.26 25.74 -13.94
N ASP A 556 -3.58 26.08 -15.04
CA ASP A 556 -4.06 27.10 -15.98
C ASP A 556 -5.21 26.56 -16.82
N LEU A 557 -6.20 27.41 -17.14
CA LEU A 557 -7.26 27.07 -18.08
C LEU A 557 -6.68 26.77 -19.47
N CYS A 558 -7.21 25.73 -20.12
CA CYS A 558 -6.95 25.52 -21.54
C CYS A 558 -7.42 26.73 -22.36
N ILE A 559 -6.64 27.13 -23.38
CA ILE A 559 -6.97 28.23 -24.29
C ILE A 559 -6.91 27.68 -25.72
N PRO A 560 -8.03 27.63 -26.47
CA PRO A 560 -9.38 28.03 -26.04
C PRO A 560 -9.92 27.12 -24.92
N PRO A 561 -10.89 27.59 -24.11
CA PRO A 561 -11.54 26.74 -23.11
C PRO A 561 -12.11 25.48 -23.77
N ILE A 562 -11.96 24.35 -23.10
CA ILE A 562 -12.46 23.05 -23.56
C ILE A 562 -13.21 22.37 -22.41
N ILE A 563 -14.19 21.56 -22.75
CA ILE A 563 -14.90 20.68 -21.82
C ILE A 563 -14.68 19.23 -22.22
N GLY A 564 -14.68 18.32 -21.25
CA GLY A 564 -14.52 16.89 -21.51
C GLY A 564 -15.70 16.31 -22.32
N HIS A 565 -15.47 15.20 -23.01
CA HIS A 565 -16.53 14.39 -23.62
C HIS A 565 -17.15 13.44 -22.59
N PHE A 566 -18.48 13.34 -22.61
CA PHE A 566 -19.28 12.52 -21.71
C PHE A 566 -20.19 11.59 -22.54
N PRO A 567 -19.65 10.44 -23.00
CA PRO A 567 -20.41 9.54 -23.86
C PRO A 567 -21.70 9.09 -23.17
N ASN A 568 -22.78 9.03 -23.94
CA ASN A 568 -24.12 8.64 -23.50
C ASN A 568 -24.82 9.61 -22.51
N ARG A 569 -24.25 10.78 -22.24
CA ARG A 569 -24.91 11.85 -21.46
C ARG A 569 -25.31 13.00 -22.38
N ILE A 570 -26.25 13.82 -21.93
CA ILE A 570 -26.60 15.09 -22.57
C ILE A 570 -26.00 16.19 -21.70
N ILE A 571 -25.24 17.10 -22.32
CA ILE A 571 -24.69 18.27 -21.65
C ILE A 571 -25.72 19.40 -21.80
N ASP A 572 -26.28 19.85 -20.69
CA ASP A 572 -27.18 20.99 -20.64
C ASP A 572 -26.37 22.29 -20.76
N VAL A 573 -26.70 23.12 -21.74
CA VAL A 573 -26.07 24.41 -22.00
C VAL A 573 -26.85 25.48 -21.25
N VAL A 574 -26.19 26.20 -20.36
CA VAL A 574 -26.80 27.25 -19.53
C VAL A 574 -26.81 28.56 -20.32
N PRO A 575 -27.98 29.07 -20.75
CA PRO A 575 -28.04 30.31 -21.50
C PRO A 575 -27.75 31.51 -20.59
N GLY A 576 -26.89 32.40 -21.05
CA GLY A 576 -26.72 33.73 -20.46
C GLY A 576 -27.93 34.61 -20.76
N ALA A 577 -28.24 35.54 -19.86
CA ALA A 577 -29.16 36.63 -20.19
C ALA A 577 -28.64 37.34 -21.47
N PRO A 578 -29.51 37.66 -22.44
CA PRO A 578 -29.12 38.34 -23.67
C PRO A 578 -28.37 39.62 -23.31
N GLN A 579 -27.06 39.63 -23.57
CA GLN A 579 -26.18 40.70 -23.12
C GLN A 579 -26.50 41.99 -23.89
N GLY A 580 -27.30 42.87 -23.28
CA GLY A 580 -27.22 44.29 -23.56
C GLY A 580 -25.88 44.83 -23.05
N SER A 581 -24.89 44.93 -23.94
CA SER A 581 -23.61 45.65 -23.80
C SER A 581 -22.68 45.26 -22.63
N SER A 582 -21.51 44.71 -23.01
CA SER A 582 -20.21 44.76 -22.30
C SER A 582 -20.17 44.23 -20.86
N VAL A 583 -20.04 42.91 -20.70
CA VAL A 583 -19.53 42.31 -19.44
C VAL A 583 -18.40 41.33 -19.74
N LYS A 584 -17.25 41.53 -19.09
CA LYS A 584 -16.07 40.65 -19.14
C LYS A 584 -16.39 39.24 -18.60
N PRO A 585 -15.72 38.18 -19.11
CA PRO A 585 -15.88 36.83 -18.58
C PRO A 585 -15.60 36.79 -17.07
N ARG A 586 -16.45 36.09 -16.32
CA ARG A 586 -16.23 35.82 -14.89
C ARG A 586 -14.97 34.96 -14.75
N GLY A 587 -13.90 35.54 -14.23
CA GLY A 587 -12.76 34.79 -13.72
C GLY A 587 -13.12 33.98 -12.48
N PRO A 588 -12.23 33.08 -12.02
CA PRO A 588 -12.46 32.24 -10.86
C PRO A 588 -12.82 33.08 -9.63
N GLN A 589 -13.84 32.65 -8.89
CA GLN A 589 -14.17 33.26 -7.60
C GLN A 589 -12.98 33.08 -6.66
N ALA A 590 -12.37 34.18 -6.25
CA ALA A 590 -11.36 34.19 -5.20
C ALA A 590 -11.99 33.65 -3.91
N VAL A 591 -11.49 32.51 -3.43
CA VAL A 591 -11.71 32.05 -2.06
C VAL A 591 -10.95 33.03 -1.16
N MET A 592 -11.69 33.79 -0.34
CA MET A 592 -11.08 34.60 0.71
C MET A 592 -10.36 33.67 1.69
N SER A 593 -9.07 33.98 1.90
CA SER A 593 -8.13 33.33 2.81
C SER A 593 -8.58 33.35 4.26
#